data_AF-A0A960RWM9-F1
#
_entry.id   AF-A0A960RWM9-F1
#
_cell.length_a   1.000
_cell.length_b   1.000
_cell.length_c   1.000
_cell.angle_alpha   90.00
_cell.angle_beta   90.00
_cell.angle_gamma   90.00
#
_symmetry.space_group_name_H-M   'P 1'
#
loop_
_entity.id
_entity.type
_entity.pdbx_description
1 polymer ?
#
loop_
_entity_poly.entity_id
_entity_poly.type
_entity_poly.pdbx_seq_one_letter_code
_entity_poly.pdbx_strand_id
1 'polypeptide(L)'
;MDIEDFLTNEYLKKDERFGDDQFARINYLIHLAENMILSGRDPRVKVDSQNRAIQILAEVANGKDKLDEIVVRERDERRSIETAPGTFKTSASLQKQTEGESEQLLTNKS
;
A
#
# COMPACT_ATOMS: atom_id res chain seq x y z
N MET A 1 -12.88 -23.48 16.64
CA MET A 1 -13.30 -22.70 15.47
C MET A 1 -12.02 -22.20 14.86
N ASP A 2 -11.72 -22.64 13.65
CA ASP A 2 -10.41 -22.44 13.05
C ASP A 2 -10.30 -21.03 12.45
N ILE A 3 -9.10 -20.46 12.47
CA ILE A 3 -8.87 -19.08 11.98
C ILE A 3 -9.29 -18.94 10.51
N GLU A 4 -9.15 -20.00 9.73
CA GLU A 4 -9.50 -20.10 8.32
C GLU A 4 -10.98 -19.79 8.06
N ASP A 5 -11.87 -20.13 9.00
CA ASP A 5 -13.31 -19.84 8.89
C ASP A 5 -13.62 -18.33 8.92
N PHE A 6 -12.71 -17.53 9.48
CA PHE A 6 -12.86 -16.09 9.69
C PHE A 6 -12.15 -15.22 8.64
N LEU A 7 -11.32 -15.83 7.79
CA LEU A 7 -10.56 -15.14 6.73
C LEU A 7 -11.37 -14.96 5.44
N THR A 8 -12.69 -15.14 5.50
CA THR A 8 -13.59 -15.02 4.34
C THR A 8 -14.25 -13.64 4.32
N ASN A 9 -14.46 -13.10 3.12
CA ASN A 9 -15.15 -11.82 2.95
C ASN A 9 -16.60 -11.89 3.48
N GLU A 10 -17.19 -13.09 3.45
CA GLU A 10 -18.51 -13.44 3.93
C GLU A 10 -18.61 -13.28 5.45
N TYR A 11 -17.59 -13.72 6.19
CA TYR A 11 -17.56 -13.53 7.63
C TYR A 11 -17.39 -12.05 7.98
N LEU A 12 -16.45 -11.38 7.31
CA LEU A 12 -16.21 -9.95 7.52
C LEU A 12 -17.44 -9.09 7.19
N LYS A 13 -18.28 -9.50 6.22
CA LYS A 13 -19.56 -8.84 5.88
C LYS A 13 -20.56 -8.79 7.03
N LYS A 14 -20.43 -9.65 8.04
CA LYS A 14 -21.29 -9.63 9.22
C LYS A 14 -20.91 -8.53 10.21
N ASP A 15 -19.79 -7.86 10.01
CA ASP A 15 -19.41 -6.71 10.82
C ASP A 15 -20.27 -5.49 10.47
N GLU A 16 -21.26 -5.25 11.32
CA GLU A 16 -22.25 -4.18 11.18
C GLU A 16 -21.64 -2.78 11.17
N ARG A 17 -20.39 -2.61 11.63
CA ARG A 17 -19.69 -1.30 11.66
C ARG A 17 -19.49 -0.69 10.28
N PHE A 18 -19.48 -1.51 9.23
CA PHE A 18 -19.15 -1.07 7.86
C PHE A 18 -20.29 -1.26 6.85
N GLY A 19 -21.40 -1.90 7.25
CA GLY A 19 -22.51 -2.21 6.35
C GLY A 19 -22.06 -2.95 5.06
N ASP A 20 -22.57 -2.49 3.92
CA ASP A 20 -22.24 -3.03 2.59
C ASP A 20 -20.96 -2.43 1.97
N ASP A 21 -20.32 -1.44 2.62
CA ASP A 21 -19.13 -0.78 2.10
C ASP A 21 -17.87 -1.62 2.38
N GLN A 22 -17.48 -2.38 1.36
CA GLN A 22 -16.27 -3.21 1.39
C GLN A 22 -14.98 -2.37 1.45
N PHE A 23 -14.96 -1.20 0.83
CA PHE A 23 -13.76 -0.35 0.79
C PHE A 23 -13.50 0.29 2.15
N ALA A 24 -14.55 0.79 2.82
CA ALA A 24 -14.44 1.32 4.18
C ALA A 24 -13.85 0.28 5.13
N ARG A 25 -14.28 -0.98 5.01
CA ARG A 25 -13.73 -2.09 5.81
C ARG A 25 -12.26 -2.35 5.52
N ILE A 26 -11.87 -2.43 4.25
CA ILE A 26 -10.47 -2.66 3.87
C ILE A 26 -9.58 -1.51 4.39
N ASN A 27 -10.03 -0.27 4.24
CA ASN A 27 -9.30 0.90 4.75
C ASN A 27 -9.11 0.83 6.27
N TYR A 28 -10.15 0.43 7.00
CA TYR A 28 -10.05 0.22 8.44
C TYR A 28 -9.02 -0.86 8.81
N LEU A 29 -9.02 -2.00 8.11
CA LEU A 29 -8.04 -3.08 8.32
C LEU A 29 -6.61 -2.62 8.05
N ILE A 30 -6.41 -1.80 7.02
CA ILE A 30 -5.10 -1.20 6.70
C ILE A 30 -4.63 -0.30 7.84
N HIS A 31 -5.48 0.60 8.34
CA HIS A 31 -5.14 1.47 9.46
C HIS A 31 -4.89 0.70 10.76
N LEU A 32 -5.63 -0.38 11.00
CA LEU A 32 -5.41 -1.25 12.14
C LEU A 32 -4.07 -1.99 12.04
N ALA A 33 -3.69 -2.41 10.84
CA ALA A 33 -2.39 -3.00 10.57
C ALA A 33 -1.26 -2.02 10.80
N GLU A 34 -1.39 -0.82 10.25
CA GLU A 34 -0.45 0.27 10.45
C GLU A 34 -0.30 0.60 11.94
N ASN A 35 -1.41 0.73 12.67
CA ASN A 35 -1.41 0.97 14.11
C ASN A 35 -0.66 -0.13 14.88
N MET A 36 -0.91 -1.40 14.54
CA MET A 36 -0.23 -2.53 15.16
C MET A 36 1.28 -2.52 14.89
N ILE A 37 1.68 -2.18 13.67
CA ILE A 37 3.09 -2.09 13.27
C ILE A 37 3.79 -0.93 13.97
N LEU A 38 3.18 0.26 13.96
CA LEU A 38 3.76 1.48 14.51
C LEU A 38 3.83 1.46 16.04
N SER A 39 2.80 0.92 16.71
CA SER A 39 2.81 0.76 18.17
C SER A 39 3.75 -0.36 18.63
N GLY A 40 4.08 -1.30 17.76
CA GLY A 40 4.83 -2.51 18.12
C GLY A 40 4.08 -3.43 19.08
N ARG A 41 2.76 -3.25 19.22
CA ARG A 41 1.94 -4.05 20.14
C ARG A 41 1.86 -5.50 19.70
N ASP A 42 1.65 -6.37 20.68
CA ASP A 42 1.35 -7.78 20.41
C ASP A 42 -0.10 -7.98 19.93
N PRO A 43 -0.37 -9.09 19.21
CA PRO A 43 -1.72 -9.48 18.85
C PRO A 43 -2.57 -9.78 20.10
N ARG A 44 -3.82 -9.32 20.12
CA ARG A 44 -4.77 -9.57 21.21
C ARG A 44 -5.43 -10.94 21.12
N VAL A 45 -5.41 -11.53 19.93
CA VAL A 45 -5.87 -12.89 19.67
C VAL A 45 -4.65 -13.72 19.32
N LYS A 46 -4.49 -14.86 20.00
CA LYS A 46 -3.40 -15.79 19.70
C LYS A 46 -3.74 -16.55 18.43
N VAL A 47 -2.85 -16.45 17.46
CA VAL A 47 -2.96 -17.09 16.15
C VAL A 47 -1.63 -17.79 15.91
N ASP A 48 -1.65 -19.03 15.43
CA ASP A 48 -0.44 -19.76 15.04
C ASP A 48 0.04 -19.30 13.65
N SER A 49 0.33 -18.00 13.54
CA SER A 49 0.84 -17.39 12.33
C SER A 49 1.61 -16.13 12.68
N GLN A 50 2.73 -15.92 12.00
CA GLN A 50 3.49 -14.67 12.08
C GLN A 50 2.96 -13.58 11.14
N ASN A 51 2.02 -13.91 10.25
CA ASN A 51 1.46 -12.96 9.32
C ASN A 51 0.54 -11.96 10.05
N ARG A 52 0.96 -10.69 10.09
CA ARG A 52 0.21 -9.60 10.74
C ARG A 52 -1.22 -9.46 10.20
N ALA A 53 -1.44 -9.64 8.90
CA ALA A 53 -2.77 -9.55 8.31
C ALA A 53 -3.72 -10.61 8.92
N ILE A 54 -3.24 -11.84 9.09
CA ILE A 54 -4.03 -12.92 9.69
C ILE A 54 -4.34 -12.62 11.16
N GLN A 55 -3.36 -12.11 11.90
CA GLN A 55 -3.52 -11.71 13.30
C GLN A 55 -4.60 -10.62 13.46
N ILE A 56 -4.60 -9.63 12.56
CA ILE A 56 -5.57 -8.53 12.56
C ILE A 56 -6.98 -9.02 12.21
N LEU A 57 -7.11 -9.85 11.19
CA LEU A 57 -8.39 -10.43 10.81
C LEU A 57 -8.98 -11.26 11.96
N ALA A 58 -8.14 -11.99 12.70
CA ALA A 58 -8.57 -12.71 13.90
C ALA A 58 -9.00 -11.75 15.04
N GLU A 59 -8.33 -10.62 15.23
CA GLU A 59 -8.77 -9.59 16.20
C GLU A 59 -10.15 -9.02 15.85
N VAL A 60 -10.36 -8.68 14.58
CA VAL A 60 -11.63 -8.14 14.07
C VAL A 60 -12.73 -9.16 14.21
N ALA A 61 -12.48 -10.42 13.85
CA ALA A 61 -13.45 -11.48 13.97
C ALA A 61 -13.91 -11.76 15.41
N ASN A 62 -13.06 -11.42 16.40
CA ASN A 62 -13.34 -11.55 17.82
C ASN A 62 -13.77 -10.22 18.49
N GLY A 63 -13.94 -9.13 17.73
CA GLY A 63 -14.29 -7.80 18.25
C GLY A 63 -13.25 -7.23 19.23
N LYS A 64 -11.98 -7.64 19.09
CA LYS A 64 -10.85 -7.19 19.92
C LYS A 64 -9.95 -6.19 19.21
N ASP A 65 -10.33 -5.78 18.02
CA ASP A 65 -9.66 -4.80 17.20
C ASP A 65 -9.84 -3.39 17.76
N LYS A 66 -8.82 -2.93 18.48
CA LYS A 66 -8.73 -1.58 19.01
C LYS A 66 -7.53 -0.87 18.42
N LEU A 67 -7.76 0.38 18.00
CA LEU A 67 -6.69 1.30 17.63
C LEU A 67 -6.11 1.87 18.92
N ASP A 68 -4.84 1.58 19.18
CA ASP A 68 -4.13 2.17 20.32
C ASP A 68 -3.64 3.56 19.99
N GLU A 69 -3.50 4.41 21.02
CA GLU A 69 -2.92 5.73 20.85
C GLU A 69 -1.44 5.61 20.48
N ILE A 70 -1.09 6.07 19.28
CA ILE A 70 0.31 6.10 18.84
C ILE A 70 0.89 7.41 19.32
N VAL A 71 1.79 7.36 20.29
CA VAL A 71 2.64 8.52 20.60
C VAL A 71 3.64 8.65 19.46
N VAL A 72 3.25 9.36 18.40
CA VAL A 72 4.13 9.70 17.29
C VAL A 72 5.19 10.63 17.86
N ARG A 73 6.36 10.08 18.20
CA ARG A 73 7.57 10.88 18.25
C ARG A 73 7.83 11.25 16.80
N GLU A 74 7.54 12.50 16.42
CA GLU A 74 7.85 13.06 15.10
C GLU A 74 9.27 12.63 14.72
N ARG A 75 9.39 11.57 13.91
CA ARG A 75 10.66 11.24 13.26
C ARG A 75 10.66 12.10 12.01
N ASP A 76 11.36 13.22 12.14
CA ASP A 76 11.80 14.13 11.09
C ASP A 76 11.41 13.72 9.67
N GLU A 77 10.56 14.54 9.06
CA GLU A 77 10.16 14.55 7.65
C GLU A 77 11.32 14.88 6.69
N ARG A 78 12.53 14.37 6.95
CA ARG A 78 13.73 14.62 6.13
C ARG A 78 14.29 13.31 5.59
N ARG A 79 13.51 12.65 4.74
CA ARG A 79 14.09 12.11 3.51
C ARG A 79 13.59 12.97 2.37
N SER A 80 14.25 14.12 2.22
CA SER A 80 14.38 14.75 0.91
C SER A 80 14.72 13.64 -0.07
N ILE A 81 13.81 13.40 -1.01
CA ILE A 81 14.16 12.70 -2.24
C ILE A 81 15.20 13.61 -2.89
N GLU A 82 16.47 13.32 -2.63
CA GLU A 82 17.55 13.85 -3.43
C GLU A 82 17.35 13.17 -4.79
N THR A 83 16.64 13.86 -5.67
CA THR A 83 16.61 13.50 -7.08
C THR A 83 18.06 13.56 -7.53
N ALA A 84 18.71 12.40 -7.64
CA ALA A 84 19.95 12.30 -8.38
C ALA A 84 19.72 12.97 -9.75
N PRO A 85 20.57 13.89 -10.21
CA PRO A 85 20.46 14.49 -11.53
C PRO A 85 20.84 13.41 -12.54
N GLY A 86 19.87 12.57 -12.93
CA GLY A 86 20.17 11.33 -13.62
C GLY A 86 18.94 10.63 -14.20
N THR A 87 18.29 11.30 -15.14
CA THR A 87 17.67 10.68 -16.32
C THR A 87 16.53 9.68 -16.08
N PHE A 88 15.31 10.20 -15.89
CA PHE A 88 14.11 9.49 -16.33
C PHE A 88 13.63 10.11 -17.64
N LYS A 89 13.90 9.43 -18.76
CA LYS A 89 13.24 9.72 -20.04
C LYS A 89 11.80 9.23 -19.94
N THR A 90 10.88 10.14 -19.67
CA THR A 90 9.45 9.90 -19.84
C THR A 90 9.16 9.67 -21.33
N SER A 91 8.26 8.73 -21.62
CA SER A 91 7.85 8.21 -22.93
C SER A 91 7.14 9.21 -23.86
N ALA A 92 7.34 10.51 -23.68
CA ALA A 92 6.72 11.58 -24.46
C ALA A 92 7.65 12.21 -25.52
N SER A 93 8.76 11.54 -25.87
CA SER A 93 9.74 12.05 -26.86
C SER A 93 9.94 11.14 -28.08
N LEU A 94 9.13 10.09 -28.25
CA LEU A 94 9.31 9.10 -29.32
C LEU A 94 8.55 9.43 -30.63
N GLN A 95 8.37 10.71 -30.97
CA GLN A 95 7.64 11.10 -32.20
C GLN A 95 8.23 12.30 -32.98
N LYS A 96 9.48 12.72 -32.72
CA LYS A 96 10.15 13.75 -33.54
C LYS A 96 11.59 13.38 -33.93
N GLN A 97 11.83 12.13 -34.30
CA GLN A 97 13.11 11.70 -34.90
C GLN A 97 12.96 11.18 -36.34
N THR A 98 11.85 11.45 -37.02
CA THR A 98 11.61 11.00 -38.40
C THR A 98 11.51 12.12 -39.43
N GLU A 99 11.95 13.34 -39.12
CA GLU A 99 11.88 14.48 -40.06
C GLU A 99 13.20 15.25 -40.25
N GLY A 100 14.31 14.79 -39.68
CA GLY A 100 15.60 15.51 -39.73
C GLY A 100 16.69 14.92 -40.62
N GLU A 101 16.50 13.74 -41.23
CA GLU A 101 17.56 13.04 -41.99
C GLU A 101 17.39 13.09 -43.52
N SER A 102 16.53 13.97 -44.04
CA SER A 102 16.26 14.07 -45.48
C SER A 102 16.98 15.21 -46.21
N GLU A 103 17.67 16.12 -45.52
CA GLU A 103 18.18 17.36 -46.16
C GLU A 103 19.72 17.49 -46.29
N GLN A 104 20.52 16.49 -45.89
CA GLN A 104 21.99 16.57 -46.03
C GLN A 104 22.63 15.56 -47.00
N LEU A 105 21.85 14.92 -47.88
CA LEU A 105 22.39 13.97 -48.88
C LEU A 105 22.42 14.50 -50.33
N LEU A 106 22.28 15.81 -50.55
CA LEU A 106 22.27 16.41 -51.90
C LEU A 106 23.41 17.38 -52.22
N THR A 107 24.42 17.56 -51.38
CA THR A 107 25.52 18.52 -51.66
C THR A 107 26.88 17.90 -51.97
N ASN A 108 27.03 16.57 -51.97
CA ASN A 108 28.27 15.91 -52.40
C ASN A 108 28.03 14.91 -53.54
N LYS A 109 27.56 15.41 -54.69
CA LYS A 109 27.73 14.77 -56.00
C LYS A 109 27.74 15.83 -57.09
N SER A 110 28.93 16.35 -57.41
CA SER A 110 29.48 16.59 -58.77
C SER A 110 30.74 17.42 -58.68
#